data_AF-A0A930HSB8-F1
#
_entry.id   AF-A0A930HSB8-F1
#
_cell.length_a   1.000
_cell.length_b   1.000
_cell.length_c   1.000
_cell.angle_alpha   90.00
_cell.angle_beta   90.00
_cell.angle_gamma   90.00
#
_symmetry.space_group_name_H-M   'P 1'
#
loop_
_entity.id
_entity.type
_entity.pdbx_description
1 polymer ?
#
loop_
_entity_poly.entity_id
_entity_poly.type
_entity_poly.pdbx_seq_one_letter_code
_entity_poly.pdbx_strand_id
1 'polypeptide(L)'
;MRRYFAWALGAMALFSSCKMYDNLPEGDDKPALYLTKEMGKLTDLLTGNANGWRLVLLPGSYQYGGINIAFKFHKGGAVESYSEDLDEVIHSSYRIYNTAGIRLTFDTRNPALGRYAEPRNTLLQGLEGDFEFTFGDVSADQDTIQLIGAYSRNKMMLVRLKEDAESYINKVKDIRNAVYGKALATTTIGGQEVKMSVFGLIRQLQVKVGSAEPRLIPINFSPEGIEVIGADDLIDDSDASQGKVGQIGTEILRQIKVVKDGSTYHALSPSGQKIAIQSTDYDFTKSKVRAFFYEYWCGDAVRDVINRINGAKYQSGPNAGQDSIVGDILNDYYT
;
A
#
# COMPACT_ATOMS: atom_id res chain seq x y z
N MET A 1 29.31 63.12 -52.09
CA MET A 1 28.15 62.61 -51.32
C MET A 1 28.14 61.09 -51.05
N ARG A 2 28.91 60.26 -51.77
CA ARG A 2 28.87 58.78 -51.63
C ARG A 2 29.60 58.18 -50.42
N ARG A 3 30.53 58.91 -49.78
CA ARG A 3 31.31 58.41 -48.63
C ARG A 3 30.61 58.64 -47.29
N TYR A 4 29.85 59.72 -47.12
CA TYR A 4 29.10 59.99 -45.89
C TYR A 4 27.92 59.02 -45.67
N PHE A 5 27.39 58.44 -46.75
CA PHE A 5 26.30 57.46 -46.68
C PHE A 5 26.77 56.11 -46.11
N ALA A 6 28.00 55.69 -46.42
CA ALA A 6 28.58 54.45 -45.89
C ALA A 6 28.93 54.57 -44.40
N TRP A 7 29.35 55.76 -43.94
CA TRP A 7 29.61 56.02 -42.52
C TRP A 7 28.30 56.19 -41.71
N ALA A 8 27.24 56.73 -42.32
CA ALA A 8 25.92 56.78 -41.71
C ALA A 8 25.26 55.40 -41.55
N LEU A 9 25.44 54.49 -42.52
CA LEU A 9 24.96 53.10 -42.41
C LEU A 9 25.73 52.29 -41.35
N GLY A 10 27.05 52.53 -41.21
CA GLY A 10 27.86 51.87 -40.17
C GLY A 10 27.54 52.33 -38.75
N ALA A 11 27.20 53.60 -38.56
CA ALA A 11 26.83 54.15 -37.25
C ALA A 11 25.43 53.68 -36.78
N MET A 12 24.51 53.39 -37.70
CA MET A 12 23.18 52.85 -37.37
C MET A 12 23.20 51.37 -36.98
N ALA A 13 24.23 50.61 -37.40
CA ALA A 13 24.38 49.20 -37.02
C ALA A 13 24.85 49.00 -35.56
N LEU A 14 25.43 50.02 -34.93
CA LEU A 14 25.91 49.95 -33.54
C LEU A 14 24.83 50.19 -32.48
N PHE A 15 23.63 50.65 -32.87
CA PHE A 15 22.49 50.87 -31.97
C PHE A 15 21.38 49.83 -32.12
N SER A 16 21.55 48.85 -33.01
CA SER A 16 20.66 47.69 -33.12
C SER A 16 21.15 46.50 -32.27
N SER A 17 21.75 46.78 -31.10
CA SER A 17 21.85 45.75 -30.07
C SER A 17 20.42 45.47 -29.63
N CYS A 18 19.87 44.35 -30.11
CA CYS A 18 18.56 43.87 -29.74
C CYS A 18 18.41 44.00 -28.22
N LYS A 19 17.40 44.77 -27.79
CA LYS A 19 16.85 44.63 -26.44
C LYS A 19 16.26 43.23 -26.30
N MET A 20 17.12 42.23 -26.11
CA MET A 20 16.81 40.82 -25.90
C MET A 20 16.64 40.50 -24.41
N TYR A 21 16.35 41.50 -23.57
CA TYR A 21 16.29 41.34 -22.12
C TYR A 21 15.17 42.12 -21.40
N ASP A 22 14.28 42.82 -22.11
CA ASP A 22 13.22 43.62 -21.44
C ASP A 22 12.03 42.77 -20.92
N ASN A 23 11.98 41.46 -21.25
CA ASN A 23 10.88 40.55 -20.87
C ASN A 23 11.38 39.26 -20.18
N LEU A 24 12.55 39.27 -19.54
CA LEU A 24 12.91 38.13 -18.68
C LEU A 24 12.07 38.17 -17.41
N PRO A 25 11.54 37.03 -16.92
CA PRO A 25 10.90 36.97 -15.63
C PRO A 25 11.84 37.50 -14.53
N GLU A 26 11.37 38.45 -13.73
CA GLU A 26 12.12 39.06 -12.63
C GLU A 26 11.73 38.43 -11.29
N GLY A 27 12.67 38.36 -10.35
CA GLY A 27 12.40 37.82 -9.01
C GLY A 27 11.76 36.42 -9.03
N ASP A 28 10.68 36.25 -8.26
CA ASP A 28 9.97 34.97 -8.09
C ASP A 28 9.28 34.47 -9.36
N ASP A 29 9.18 35.27 -10.43
CA ASP A 29 8.62 34.85 -11.72
C ASP A 29 9.58 33.94 -12.51
N LYS A 30 10.85 33.84 -12.08
CA LYS A 30 11.80 32.87 -12.65
C LYS A 30 11.36 31.45 -12.27
N PRO A 31 11.09 30.55 -13.23
CA PRO A 31 10.60 29.20 -12.93
C PRO A 31 11.48 28.43 -11.94
N ALA A 32 12.81 28.60 -12.02
CA ALA A 32 13.75 27.96 -11.10
C ALA A 32 13.65 28.47 -9.65
N LEU A 33 13.40 29.77 -9.44
CA LEU A 33 13.24 30.36 -8.11
C LEU A 33 11.90 29.95 -7.51
N TYR A 34 10.83 29.97 -8.31
CA TYR A 34 9.51 29.46 -7.92
C TYR A 34 9.60 28.00 -7.43
N LEU A 35 10.19 27.11 -8.24
CA LEU A 35 10.35 25.70 -7.87
C LEU A 35 11.18 25.53 -6.59
N THR A 36 12.26 26.30 -6.44
CA THR A 36 13.09 26.26 -5.23
C THR A 36 12.29 26.65 -3.99
N LYS A 37 11.45 27.69 -4.10
CA LYS A 37 10.56 28.15 -3.04
C LYS A 37 9.49 27.11 -2.69
N GLU A 38 8.85 26.51 -3.68
CA GLU A 38 7.84 25.47 -3.47
C GLU A 38 8.43 24.20 -2.84
N MET A 39 9.62 23.76 -3.28
CA MET A 39 10.33 22.65 -2.62
C MET A 39 10.67 22.98 -1.16
N GLY A 40 11.04 24.24 -0.87
CA GLY A 40 11.24 24.74 0.49
C GLY A 40 9.97 24.65 1.34
N LYS A 41 8.83 25.15 0.83
CA LYS A 41 7.52 25.06 1.51
C LYS A 41 7.12 23.61 1.80
N LEU A 42 7.30 22.70 0.84
CA LEU A 42 7.00 21.28 1.03
C LEU A 42 7.92 20.65 2.08
N THR A 43 9.21 21.03 2.10
CA THR A 43 10.16 20.57 3.12
C THR A 43 9.74 21.05 4.51
N ASP A 44 9.39 22.33 4.65
CA ASP A 44 8.91 22.91 5.91
C ASP A 44 7.58 22.26 6.35
N LEU A 45 6.70 21.96 5.39
CA LEU A 45 5.43 21.29 5.66
C LEU A 45 5.64 19.87 6.20
N LEU A 46 6.46 19.06 5.52
CA LEU A 46 6.76 17.69 5.94
C LEU A 46 7.44 17.65 7.31
N THR A 47 8.46 18.48 7.52
CA THR A 47 9.25 18.51 8.76
C THR A 47 8.56 19.25 9.91
N GLY A 48 7.51 20.04 9.60
CA GLY A 48 6.76 20.81 10.58
C GLY A 48 5.80 19.99 11.44
N ASN A 49 5.55 18.70 11.12
CA ASN A 49 4.75 17.83 11.98
C ASN A 49 5.62 16.90 12.83
N ALA A 50 5.72 17.16 14.14
CA ALA A 50 6.44 16.30 15.08
C ALA A 50 5.88 14.87 15.17
N ASN A 51 4.58 14.71 14.91
CA ASN A 51 3.90 13.42 14.92
C ASN A 51 4.13 12.58 13.65
N GLY A 52 4.62 13.20 12.57
CA GLY A 52 4.82 12.56 11.28
C GLY A 52 3.56 12.46 10.41
N TRP A 53 3.63 11.66 9.36
CA TRP A 53 2.60 11.57 8.34
C TRP A 53 2.31 10.11 8.03
N ARG A 54 1.05 9.74 7.80
CA ARG A 54 0.70 8.40 7.29
C ARG A 54 0.53 8.42 5.79
N LEU A 55 0.97 7.36 5.15
CA LEU A 55 0.68 7.00 3.77
C LEU A 55 0.06 5.61 3.77
N VAL A 56 -1.01 5.43 2.99
CA VAL A 56 -1.44 4.10 2.55
C VAL A 56 -0.80 3.88 1.18
N LEU A 57 0.28 3.11 1.14
CA LEU A 57 0.97 2.76 -0.10
C LEU A 57 0.08 1.81 -0.92
N LEU A 58 -0.04 2.07 -2.23
CA LEU A 58 -0.89 1.31 -3.15
C LEU A 58 -0.04 0.74 -4.29
N PRO A 59 0.47 -0.50 -4.16
CA PRO A 59 1.26 -1.14 -5.20
C PRO A 59 0.40 -1.74 -6.31
N GLY A 60 0.91 -1.72 -7.54
CA GLY A 60 0.30 -2.34 -8.70
C GLY A 60 -1.09 -1.83 -9.03
N SER A 61 -1.94 -2.71 -9.54
CA SER A 61 -3.37 -2.46 -9.81
C SER A 61 -4.24 -2.82 -8.60
N TYR A 62 -3.80 -2.45 -7.39
CA TYR A 62 -4.50 -2.66 -6.11
C TYR A 62 -4.61 -4.13 -5.66
N GLN A 63 -4.01 -5.09 -6.38
CA GLN A 63 -4.08 -6.51 -6.04
C GLN A 63 -3.42 -6.87 -4.70
N TYR A 64 -2.59 -5.97 -4.17
CA TYR A 64 -1.90 -6.11 -2.88
C TYR A 64 -2.54 -5.29 -1.74
N GLY A 65 -3.66 -4.62 -2.03
CA GLY A 65 -4.35 -3.70 -1.13
C GLY A 65 -3.46 -2.54 -0.69
N GLY A 66 -3.83 -1.90 0.43
CA GLY A 66 -3.16 -0.71 0.94
C GLY A 66 -2.32 -0.98 2.18
N ILE A 67 -1.08 -0.52 2.14
CA ILE A 67 -0.08 -0.75 3.19
C ILE A 67 0.16 0.53 3.99
N ASN A 68 -0.09 0.50 5.30
CA ASN A 68 0.21 1.64 6.15
C ASN A 68 1.72 1.79 6.41
N ILE A 69 2.22 2.97 6.08
CA ILE A 69 3.55 3.43 6.45
C ILE A 69 3.42 4.83 7.04
N ALA A 70 4.00 5.06 8.21
CA ALA A 70 4.12 6.38 8.78
C ALA A 70 5.56 6.90 8.66
N PHE A 71 5.72 8.20 8.40
CA PHE A 71 7.00 8.86 8.17
C PHE A 71 7.16 10.05 9.13
N LYS A 72 8.30 10.14 9.82
CA LYS A 72 8.75 11.37 10.48
C LYS A 72 9.91 11.96 9.70
N PHE A 73 9.66 13.09 9.04
CA PHE A 73 10.66 13.79 8.25
C PHE A 73 11.45 14.77 9.12
N HIS A 74 12.76 14.76 8.97
CA HIS A 74 13.67 15.62 9.71
C HIS A 74 14.40 16.59 8.79
N LYS A 75 14.73 17.78 9.32
CA LYS A 75 15.60 18.72 8.62
C LYS A 75 16.93 18.05 8.28
N GLY A 76 17.48 18.38 7.11
CA GLY A 76 18.71 17.75 6.60
C GLY A 76 18.49 16.45 5.84
N GLY A 77 17.23 16.03 5.61
CA GLY A 77 16.90 14.92 4.72
C GLY A 77 16.87 13.55 5.37
N ALA A 78 16.87 13.45 6.71
CA ALA A 78 16.66 12.18 7.40
C ALA A 78 15.15 11.89 7.56
N VAL A 79 14.78 10.61 7.56
CA VAL A 79 13.39 10.18 7.78
C VAL A 79 13.36 8.88 8.57
N GLU A 80 12.45 8.82 9.54
CA GLU A 80 12.10 7.59 10.24
C GLU A 80 10.81 7.03 9.65
N SER A 81 10.80 5.74 9.29
CA SER A 81 9.63 5.06 8.72
C SER A 81 9.17 3.94 9.65
N TYR A 82 7.86 3.91 9.89
CA TYR A 82 7.19 2.92 10.72
C TYR A 82 6.22 2.17 9.80
N SER A 83 6.37 0.85 9.69
CA SER A 83 5.55 0.03 8.79
C SER A 83 4.66 -0.90 9.59
N GLU A 84 3.45 -1.15 9.10
CA GLU A 84 2.64 -2.23 9.66
C GLU A 84 3.31 -3.62 9.49
N ASP A 85 4.16 -3.82 8.46
CA ASP A 85 4.81 -5.10 8.15
C ASP A 85 6.20 -5.29 8.78
N LEU A 86 6.74 -4.29 9.49
CA LEU A 86 8.05 -4.36 10.13
C LEU A 86 7.96 -3.93 11.59
N ASP A 87 8.74 -4.57 12.46
CA ASP A 87 8.77 -4.25 13.90
C ASP A 87 9.83 -3.21 14.25
N GLU A 88 10.83 -3.04 13.40
CA GLU A 88 11.89 -2.06 13.57
C GLU A 88 11.54 -0.71 12.94
N VAL A 89 12.04 0.37 13.55
CA VAL A 89 12.02 1.71 12.96
C VAL A 89 13.08 1.76 11.87
N ILE A 90 12.68 2.16 10.67
CA ILE A 90 13.59 2.28 9.54
C ILE A 90 14.13 3.71 9.47
N HIS A 91 15.44 3.85 9.60
CA HIS A 91 16.13 5.12 9.38
C HIS A 91 16.65 5.17 7.94
N SER A 92 16.20 6.15 7.17
CA SER A 92 16.64 6.38 5.80
C SER A 92 16.79 7.88 5.53
N SER A 93 17.17 8.25 4.32
CA SER A 93 17.11 9.62 3.82
C SER A 93 15.99 9.83 2.81
N TYR A 94 15.55 11.07 2.68
CA TYR A 94 14.64 11.54 1.67
C TYR A 94 15.18 12.81 1.01
N ARG A 95 14.70 13.08 -0.20
CA ARG A 95 14.98 14.33 -0.91
C ARG A 95 13.74 14.80 -1.65
N ILE A 96 13.55 16.12 -1.65
CA ILE A 96 12.63 16.80 -2.55
C ILE A 96 13.43 17.38 -3.70
N TYR A 97 13.03 17.08 -4.93
CA TYR A 97 13.70 17.57 -6.13
C TYR A 97 12.69 17.75 -7.27
N ASN A 98 13.08 18.43 -8.35
CA ASN A 98 12.21 18.61 -9.51
C ASN A 98 12.69 17.77 -10.70
N THR A 99 11.82 16.89 -11.20
CA THR A 99 11.95 16.24 -12.52
C THR A 99 10.57 15.95 -13.09
N ALA A 100 10.17 16.74 -14.10
CA ALA A 100 8.80 16.74 -14.63
C ALA A 100 7.74 16.84 -13.51
N GLY A 101 7.95 17.78 -12.57
CA GLY A 101 7.16 17.93 -11.34
C GLY A 101 8.04 17.85 -10.09
N ILE A 102 7.59 18.43 -8.99
CA ILE A 102 8.27 18.31 -7.70
C ILE A 102 8.02 16.89 -7.17
N ARG A 103 9.08 16.18 -6.80
CA ARG A 103 9.05 14.79 -6.34
C ARG A 103 9.65 14.63 -4.96
N LEU A 104 9.08 13.69 -4.21
CA LEU A 104 9.63 13.10 -3.00
C LEU A 104 10.26 11.75 -3.37
N THR A 105 11.52 11.53 -3.00
CA THR A 105 12.17 10.22 -3.15
C THR A 105 12.91 9.83 -1.88
N PHE A 106 13.06 8.53 -1.67
CA PHE A 106 13.83 7.96 -0.55
C PHE A 106 15.17 7.45 -1.10
N ASP A 107 16.23 8.23 -0.91
CA ASP A 107 17.51 8.05 -1.61
C ASP A 107 18.42 6.95 -0.99
N THR A 108 18.12 6.49 0.23
CA THR A 108 18.77 5.31 0.84
C THR A 108 17.78 4.18 1.03
N ARG A 109 18.28 2.94 1.11
CA ARG A 109 17.47 1.73 1.31
C ARG A 109 16.47 1.91 2.46
N ASN A 110 15.18 1.78 2.14
CA ASN A 110 14.08 1.85 3.08
C ASN A 110 13.22 0.58 2.94
N PRO A 111 13.41 -0.45 3.79
CA PRO A 111 12.68 -1.71 3.68
C PRO A 111 11.15 -1.60 3.78
N ALA A 112 10.61 -0.54 4.39
CA ALA A 112 9.16 -0.33 4.47
C ALA A 112 8.55 -0.10 3.07
N LEU A 113 9.26 0.63 2.20
CA LEU A 113 8.88 0.86 0.80
C LEU A 113 9.46 -0.23 -0.12
N GLY A 114 10.74 -0.54 0.07
CA GLY A 114 11.52 -1.46 -0.75
C GLY A 114 10.93 -2.88 -0.77
N ARG A 115 10.24 -3.31 0.29
CA ARG A 115 9.51 -4.59 0.29
C ARG A 115 8.54 -4.73 -0.90
N TYR A 116 7.95 -3.62 -1.35
CA TYR A 116 6.97 -3.59 -2.43
C TYR A 116 7.53 -3.09 -3.77
N ALA A 117 8.64 -2.35 -3.76
CA ALA A 117 9.21 -1.76 -4.97
C ALA A 117 10.49 -2.47 -5.47
N GLU A 118 11.24 -3.14 -4.59
CA GLU A 118 12.53 -3.74 -4.95
C GLU A 118 12.33 -5.03 -5.77
N PRO A 119 13.10 -5.22 -6.86
CA PRO A 119 13.11 -6.47 -7.60
C PRO A 119 13.64 -7.61 -6.73
N ARG A 120 13.08 -8.81 -6.89
CA ARG A 120 13.55 -10.05 -6.24
C ARG A 120 13.80 -11.12 -7.29
N ASN A 121 14.60 -12.13 -6.95
CA ASN A 121 15.00 -13.21 -7.88
C ASN A 121 13.82 -13.88 -8.61
N THR A 122 12.67 -14.00 -7.95
CA THR A 122 11.44 -14.60 -8.52
C THR A 122 10.38 -13.59 -8.92
N LEU A 123 10.63 -12.29 -8.70
CA LEU A 123 9.68 -11.21 -8.91
C LEU A 123 10.43 -9.94 -9.34
N LEU A 124 10.84 -9.91 -10.62
CA LEU A 124 11.71 -8.87 -11.18
C LEU A 124 11.09 -7.46 -11.20
N GLN A 125 9.77 -7.36 -11.12
CA GLN A 125 9.06 -6.07 -11.06
C GLN A 125 8.76 -5.65 -9.61
N GLY A 126 9.25 -6.39 -8.61
CA GLY A 126 8.78 -6.25 -7.24
C GLY A 126 7.26 -6.48 -7.16
N LEU A 127 6.61 -5.89 -6.17
CA LEU A 127 5.15 -5.88 -6.06
C LEU A 127 4.57 -4.62 -6.71
N GLU A 128 5.25 -4.04 -7.70
CA GLU A 128 4.81 -2.85 -8.43
C GLU A 128 4.57 -1.62 -7.51
N GLY A 129 5.30 -1.54 -6.39
CA GLY A 129 5.24 -0.43 -5.44
C GLY A 129 6.17 0.73 -5.81
N ASP A 130 6.04 1.83 -5.08
CA ASP A 130 6.81 3.05 -5.30
C ASP A 130 7.69 3.40 -4.09
N PHE A 131 8.85 3.98 -4.38
CA PHE A 131 9.68 4.71 -3.40
C PHE A 131 9.91 6.17 -3.83
N GLU A 132 9.32 6.57 -4.97
CA GLU A 132 9.36 7.92 -5.49
C GLU A 132 7.96 8.36 -5.88
N PHE A 133 7.63 9.60 -5.54
CA PHE A 133 6.29 10.15 -5.65
C PHE A 133 6.35 11.58 -6.19
N THR A 134 5.47 11.93 -7.12
CA THR A 134 5.23 13.32 -7.52
C THR A 134 4.25 13.96 -6.54
N PHE A 135 4.56 15.16 -6.05
CA PHE A 135 3.62 15.95 -5.25
C PHE A 135 2.46 16.45 -6.12
N GLY A 136 1.24 16.27 -5.63
CA GLY A 136 0.02 16.87 -6.17
C GLY A 136 -0.48 17.99 -5.28
N ASP A 137 -1.80 18.08 -5.14
CA ASP A 137 -2.44 19.14 -4.37
C ASP A 137 -2.16 19.03 -2.86
N VAL A 138 -2.00 20.18 -2.22
CA VAL A 138 -1.95 20.32 -0.76
C VAL A 138 -3.27 20.94 -0.32
N SER A 139 -3.94 20.27 0.61
CA SER A 139 -5.18 20.77 1.23
C SER A 139 -5.00 22.13 1.90
N ALA A 140 -6.08 22.92 1.96
CA ALA A 140 -6.06 24.27 2.53
C ALA A 140 -5.66 24.32 4.01
N ASP A 141 -6.02 23.29 4.78
CA ASP A 141 -5.64 23.11 6.19
C ASP A 141 -4.24 22.50 6.37
N GLN A 142 -3.59 22.14 5.26
CA GLN A 142 -2.27 21.52 5.21
C GLN A 142 -2.20 20.18 5.97
N ASP A 143 -3.33 19.49 6.16
CA ASP A 143 -3.38 18.18 6.81
C ASP A 143 -3.25 17.01 5.84
N THR A 144 -3.36 17.29 4.54
CA THR A 144 -3.20 16.28 3.49
C THR A 144 -2.39 16.81 2.30
N ILE A 145 -1.53 15.94 1.79
CA ILE A 145 -0.71 16.16 0.59
C ILE A 145 -0.94 14.99 -0.34
N GLN A 146 -1.36 15.26 -1.57
CA GLN A 146 -1.47 14.24 -2.58
C GLN A 146 -0.08 13.82 -3.09
N LEU A 147 0.10 12.51 -3.27
CA LEU A 147 1.28 11.89 -3.85
C LEU A 147 0.87 11.00 -5.01
N ILE A 148 1.64 10.99 -6.10
CA ILE A 148 1.42 10.12 -7.26
C ILE A 148 2.64 9.22 -7.42
N GLY A 149 2.46 7.91 -7.36
CA GLY A 149 3.54 6.93 -7.55
C GLY A 149 4.24 7.12 -8.89
N ALA A 150 5.58 7.15 -8.89
CA ALA A 150 6.37 7.30 -10.11
C ALA A 150 6.25 6.09 -11.05
N TYR A 151 6.14 4.88 -10.48
CA TYR A 151 5.97 3.62 -11.19
C TYR A 151 4.48 3.26 -11.32
N SER A 152 3.75 3.13 -10.20
CA SER A 152 2.37 2.64 -10.20
C SER A 152 1.36 3.61 -10.83
N ARG A 153 1.70 4.92 -10.83
CA ARG A 153 0.79 6.03 -11.15
C ARG A 153 -0.42 6.16 -10.23
N ASN A 154 -0.49 5.35 -9.16
CA ASN A 154 -1.56 5.44 -8.19
C ASN A 154 -1.46 6.77 -7.44
N LYS A 155 -2.61 7.43 -7.27
CA LYS A 155 -2.73 8.63 -6.44
C LYS A 155 -3.00 8.17 -5.00
N MET A 156 -2.25 8.71 -4.07
CA MET A 156 -2.25 8.39 -2.65
C MET A 156 -2.27 9.70 -1.85
N MET A 157 -2.62 9.60 -0.57
CA MET A 157 -2.66 10.75 0.33
C MET A 157 -1.66 10.54 1.46
N LEU A 158 -0.76 11.50 1.62
CA LEU A 158 0.05 11.67 2.80
C LEU A 158 -0.76 12.52 3.79
N VAL A 159 -1.19 11.90 4.89
CA VAL A 159 -2.11 12.52 5.86
C VAL A 159 -1.38 12.81 7.17
N ARG A 160 -1.54 14.03 7.68
CA ARG A 160 -0.89 14.50 8.90
C ARG A 160 -1.37 13.68 10.10
N LEU A 161 -0.45 13.10 10.85
CA LEU A 161 -0.78 12.41 12.09
C LEU A 161 -1.03 13.38 13.23
N LYS A 162 -2.05 13.08 14.04
CA LYS A 162 -2.40 13.80 15.27
C LYS A 162 -1.87 13.12 16.53
N GLU A 163 -1.26 11.95 16.38
CA GLU A 163 -0.59 11.17 17.41
C GLU A 163 0.78 10.70 16.91
N ASP A 164 1.61 10.17 17.80
CA ASP A 164 2.91 9.63 17.43
C ASP A 164 2.82 8.54 16.34
N ALA A 165 3.74 8.58 15.37
CA ALA A 165 3.79 7.65 14.24
C ALA A 165 3.87 6.17 14.64
N GLU A 166 4.64 5.84 15.67
CA GLU A 166 4.76 4.48 16.19
C GLU A 166 3.45 4.03 16.84
N SER A 167 2.85 4.91 17.66
CA SER A 167 1.53 4.67 18.28
C SER A 167 0.45 4.40 17.22
N TYR A 168 0.40 5.23 16.16
CA TYR A 168 -0.54 5.04 15.05
C TYR A 168 -0.35 3.66 14.39
N ILE A 169 0.89 3.32 14.00
CA ILE A 169 1.17 2.04 13.33
C ILE A 169 0.90 0.85 14.25
N ASN A 170 1.16 0.94 15.56
CA ASN A 170 0.85 -0.12 16.50
C ASN A 170 -0.67 -0.35 16.62
N LYS A 171 -1.48 0.71 16.63
CA LYS A 171 -2.95 0.57 16.57
C LYS A 171 -3.41 -0.11 15.28
N VAL A 172 -2.81 0.24 14.15
CA VAL A 172 -3.08 -0.43 12.86
C VAL A 172 -2.71 -1.92 12.94
N LYS A 173 -1.54 -2.25 13.50
CA LYS A 173 -1.09 -3.64 13.71
C LYS A 173 -2.04 -4.42 14.61
N ASP A 174 -2.53 -3.82 15.70
CA ASP A 174 -3.50 -4.44 16.61
C ASP A 174 -4.78 -4.83 15.87
N ILE A 175 -5.34 -3.90 15.08
CA ILE A 175 -6.52 -4.15 14.26
C ILE A 175 -6.24 -5.23 13.22
N ARG A 176 -5.14 -5.10 12.47
CA ARG A 176 -4.72 -6.12 11.48
C ARG A 176 -4.66 -7.49 12.13
N ASN A 177 -3.92 -7.64 13.22
CA ASN A 177 -3.73 -8.92 13.91
C ASN A 177 -5.05 -9.49 14.45
N ALA A 178 -6.00 -8.63 14.84
CA ALA A 178 -7.32 -9.05 15.28
C ALA A 178 -8.13 -9.76 14.18
N VAL A 179 -7.96 -9.38 12.91
CA VAL A 179 -8.73 -9.89 11.76
C VAL A 179 -7.91 -10.71 10.76
N TYR A 180 -6.59 -10.70 10.86
CA TYR A 180 -5.67 -11.31 9.89
C TYR A 180 -5.95 -12.80 9.73
N GLY A 181 -6.28 -13.22 8.51
CA GLY A 181 -6.54 -14.63 8.18
C GLY A 181 -7.85 -15.16 8.78
N LYS A 182 -8.75 -14.29 9.23
CA LYS A 182 -10.02 -14.67 9.86
C LYS A 182 -11.22 -14.43 8.96
N ALA A 183 -12.25 -15.24 9.15
CA ALA A 183 -13.57 -15.00 8.58
C ALA A 183 -14.42 -14.14 9.52
N LEU A 184 -15.35 -13.39 8.97
CA LEU A 184 -16.40 -12.73 9.73
C LEU A 184 -17.66 -13.59 9.66
N ALA A 185 -18.39 -13.68 10.77
CA ALA A 185 -19.67 -14.39 10.79
C ALA A 185 -20.60 -13.84 9.71
N THR A 186 -21.37 -14.74 9.08
CA THR A 186 -22.36 -14.38 8.06
C THR A 186 -23.27 -13.28 8.59
N THR A 187 -23.50 -12.26 7.76
CA THR A 187 -24.31 -11.09 8.11
C THR A 187 -25.11 -10.62 6.90
N THR A 188 -25.93 -9.57 7.08
CA THR A 188 -26.71 -8.95 6.02
C THR A 188 -26.22 -7.53 5.79
N ILE A 189 -25.85 -7.20 4.56
CA ILE A 189 -25.42 -5.87 4.11
C ILE A 189 -26.16 -5.57 2.80
N GLY A 190 -26.72 -4.36 2.66
CA GLY A 190 -27.50 -3.98 1.47
C GLY A 190 -28.62 -4.96 1.10
N GLY A 191 -29.26 -5.58 2.10
CA GLY A 191 -30.34 -6.55 1.93
C GLY A 191 -29.92 -7.95 1.48
N GLN A 192 -28.61 -8.23 1.37
CA GLN A 192 -28.08 -9.51 0.91
C GLN A 192 -27.34 -10.24 2.02
N GLU A 193 -27.41 -11.58 2.05
CA GLU A 193 -26.54 -12.39 2.90
C GLU A 193 -25.11 -12.35 2.36
N VAL A 194 -24.15 -12.06 3.25
CA VAL A 194 -22.75 -11.89 2.93
C VAL A 194 -21.87 -12.75 3.83
N LYS A 195 -20.93 -13.46 3.21
CA LYS A 195 -19.79 -14.10 3.87
C LYS A 195 -18.52 -13.35 3.53
N MET A 196 -17.69 -13.08 4.54
CA MET A 196 -16.48 -12.28 4.38
C MET A 196 -15.28 -12.95 5.02
N SER A 197 -14.14 -12.92 4.34
CA SER A 197 -12.86 -13.44 4.84
C SER A 197 -11.73 -12.45 4.58
N VAL A 198 -10.90 -12.21 5.58
CA VAL A 198 -9.82 -11.22 5.51
C VAL A 198 -8.50 -11.90 5.14
N PHE A 199 -8.04 -11.64 3.93
CA PHE A 199 -6.75 -12.09 3.41
C PHE A 199 -5.68 -11.05 3.77
N GLY A 200 -5.24 -11.10 5.03
CA GLY A 200 -4.41 -10.05 5.62
C GLY A 200 -3.04 -9.84 4.95
N LEU A 201 -2.42 -10.88 4.38
CA LEU A 201 -1.13 -10.76 3.66
C LEU A 201 -1.21 -9.83 2.45
N ILE A 202 -2.26 -9.99 1.65
CA ILE A 202 -2.47 -9.27 0.40
C ILE A 202 -3.48 -8.13 0.56
N ARG A 203 -3.91 -7.85 1.81
CA ARG A 203 -4.93 -6.86 2.18
C ARG A 203 -6.12 -6.88 1.23
N GLN A 204 -6.71 -8.07 1.09
CA GLN A 204 -7.96 -8.27 0.37
C GLN A 204 -9.04 -8.73 1.32
N LEU A 205 -10.26 -8.23 1.12
CA LEU A 205 -11.48 -8.77 1.70
C LEU A 205 -12.15 -9.65 0.65
N GLN A 206 -12.17 -10.95 0.88
CA GLN A 206 -12.99 -11.84 0.06
C GLN A 206 -14.44 -11.69 0.49
N VAL A 207 -15.32 -11.42 -0.47
CA VAL A 207 -16.75 -11.22 -0.25
C VAL A 207 -17.52 -12.20 -1.13
N LYS A 208 -18.43 -12.97 -0.53
CA LYS A 208 -19.40 -13.82 -1.22
C LYS A 208 -20.81 -13.37 -0.87
N VAL A 209 -21.59 -13.03 -1.88
CA VAL A 209 -22.97 -12.57 -1.74
C VAL A 209 -23.91 -13.67 -2.22
N GLY A 210 -24.72 -14.23 -1.31
CA GLY A 210 -25.61 -15.36 -1.62
C GLY A 210 -24.89 -16.53 -2.30
N SER A 211 -25.38 -16.94 -3.48
CA SER A 211 -24.81 -18.03 -4.29
C SER A 211 -23.77 -17.59 -5.33
N ALA A 212 -23.44 -16.30 -5.42
CA ALA A 212 -22.45 -15.81 -6.38
C ALA A 212 -21.04 -16.32 -6.09
N GLU A 213 -20.16 -16.25 -7.08
CA GLU A 213 -18.73 -16.52 -6.89
C GLU A 213 -18.11 -15.48 -5.94
N PRO A 214 -17.17 -15.89 -5.08
CA PRO A 214 -16.48 -14.96 -4.20
C PRO A 214 -15.57 -14.03 -5.01
N ARG A 215 -15.55 -12.75 -4.64
CA ARG A 215 -14.67 -11.73 -5.22
C ARG A 215 -13.74 -11.14 -4.18
N LEU A 216 -12.61 -10.61 -4.61
CA LEU A 216 -11.66 -9.89 -3.75
C LEU A 216 -11.90 -8.38 -3.84
N ILE A 217 -11.89 -7.72 -2.69
CA ILE A 217 -12.03 -6.27 -2.56
C ILE A 217 -10.76 -5.74 -1.88
N PRO A 218 -10.04 -4.78 -2.47
CA PRO A 218 -8.84 -4.24 -1.86
C PRO A 218 -9.19 -3.46 -0.59
N ILE A 219 -8.39 -3.66 0.46
CA ILE A 219 -8.57 -2.99 1.75
C ILE A 219 -7.25 -2.40 2.25
N ASN A 220 -7.33 -1.48 3.20
CA ASN A 220 -6.27 -1.17 4.14
C ASN A 220 -6.77 -1.37 5.56
N PHE A 221 -5.86 -1.54 6.50
CA PHE A 221 -6.19 -1.48 7.92
C PHE A 221 -6.10 -0.05 8.42
N SER A 222 -6.91 0.31 9.40
CA SER A 222 -6.80 1.58 10.12
C SER A 222 -7.02 1.34 11.62
N PRO A 223 -6.75 2.34 12.48
CA PRO A 223 -7.04 2.21 13.91
C PRO A 223 -8.53 1.93 14.22
N GLU A 224 -9.43 2.19 13.26
CA GLU A 224 -10.87 1.97 13.43
C GLU A 224 -11.36 0.63 12.88
N GLY A 225 -10.58 -0.05 12.02
CA GLY A 225 -11.00 -1.31 11.41
C GLY A 225 -10.41 -1.57 10.03
N ILE A 226 -11.25 -2.12 9.17
CA ILE A 226 -10.95 -2.44 7.78
C ILE A 226 -11.58 -1.35 6.91
N GLU A 227 -10.79 -0.71 6.07
CA GLU A 227 -11.23 0.30 5.12
C GLU A 227 -11.17 -0.29 3.71
N VAL A 228 -12.26 -0.16 2.96
CA VAL A 228 -12.31 -0.57 1.55
C VAL A 228 -11.69 0.53 0.71
N ILE A 229 -10.72 0.16 -0.11
CA ILE A 229 -10.08 1.07 -1.06
C ILE A 229 -10.99 1.17 -2.28
N GLY A 230 -11.96 2.07 -2.21
CA GLY A 230 -12.79 2.48 -3.35
C GLY A 230 -12.12 3.64 -4.08
N ALA A 231 -11.97 3.53 -5.40
CA ALA A 231 -11.34 4.57 -6.21
C ALA A 231 -12.33 5.71 -6.54
N ASP A 232 -13.04 6.23 -5.53
CA ASP A 232 -14.13 7.20 -5.74
C ASP A 232 -13.68 8.47 -6.51
N ASP A 233 -12.37 8.80 -6.49
CA ASP A 233 -11.85 10.04 -7.09
C ASP A 233 -10.81 9.85 -8.22
N LEU A 234 -10.40 8.62 -8.57
CA LEU A 234 -9.12 8.43 -9.28
C LEU A 234 -9.13 7.44 -10.45
N ILE A 235 -10.02 6.44 -10.47
CA ILE A 235 -10.16 5.42 -11.53
C ILE A 235 -11.63 5.02 -11.61
N ASP A 236 -12.11 4.64 -12.79
CA ASP A 236 -13.40 3.97 -12.94
C ASP A 236 -13.37 2.63 -12.18
N ASP A 237 -14.02 2.61 -11.01
CA ASP A 237 -14.09 1.47 -10.11
C ASP A 237 -15.27 0.53 -10.43
N SER A 238 -15.96 0.78 -11.55
CA SER A 238 -17.13 0.03 -11.95
C SER A 238 -16.77 -1.20 -12.78
N ASP A 239 -17.26 -2.35 -12.34
CA ASP A 239 -17.30 -3.59 -13.10
C ASP A 239 -18.76 -3.81 -13.54
N ALA A 240 -18.98 -3.98 -14.85
CA ALA A 240 -20.32 -4.19 -15.40
C ALA A 240 -21.05 -5.42 -14.82
N SER A 241 -20.32 -6.38 -14.24
CA SER A 241 -20.83 -7.59 -13.60
C SER A 241 -20.86 -7.53 -12.06
N GLN A 242 -20.07 -6.66 -11.43
CA GLN A 242 -19.92 -6.61 -9.96
C GLN A 242 -20.30 -5.24 -9.33
N GLY A 243 -20.64 -4.24 -10.14
CA GLY A 243 -20.86 -2.88 -9.69
C GLY A 243 -19.57 -2.18 -9.28
N LYS A 244 -19.69 -1.16 -8.41
CA LYS A 244 -18.54 -0.45 -7.84
C LYS A 244 -17.73 -1.30 -6.88
N VAL A 245 -16.48 -0.94 -6.63
CA VAL A 245 -15.67 -1.56 -5.56
C VAL A 245 -16.41 -1.37 -4.23
N GLY A 246 -16.61 -2.45 -3.48
CA GLY A 246 -17.42 -2.43 -2.25
C GLY A 246 -18.94 -2.59 -2.44
N GLN A 247 -19.48 -2.61 -3.67
CA GLN A 247 -20.92 -2.79 -3.88
C GLN A 247 -21.42 -4.14 -3.35
N ILE A 248 -22.41 -4.10 -2.46
CA ILE A 248 -23.09 -5.27 -1.91
C ILE A 248 -24.59 -4.98 -1.89
N GLY A 249 -25.34 -5.66 -2.75
CA GLY A 249 -26.78 -5.39 -2.88
C GLY A 249 -27.03 -3.92 -3.21
N THR A 250 -27.76 -3.21 -2.35
CA THR A 250 -28.06 -1.78 -2.50
C THR A 250 -27.06 -0.84 -1.83
N GLU A 251 -26.06 -1.36 -1.11
CA GLU A 251 -25.12 -0.57 -0.32
C GLU A 251 -23.70 -0.64 -0.91
N ILE A 252 -22.89 0.37 -0.60
CA ILE A 252 -21.46 0.38 -0.90
C ILE A 252 -20.71 0.25 0.43
N LEU A 253 -20.04 -0.88 0.63
CA LEU A 253 -19.19 -1.10 1.79
C LEU A 253 -17.92 -0.24 1.66
N ARG A 254 -17.75 0.68 2.60
CA ARG A 254 -16.54 1.53 2.71
C ARG A 254 -15.70 1.21 3.94
N GLN A 255 -16.33 0.73 5.01
CA GLN A 255 -15.63 0.40 6.25
C GLN A 255 -16.32 -0.77 6.97
N ILE A 256 -15.53 -1.63 7.60
CA ILE A 256 -15.95 -2.54 8.66
C ILE A 256 -15.21 -2.10 9.92
N LYS A 257 -15.94 -1.56 10.89
CA LYS A 257 -15.31 -1.15 12.17
C LYS A 257 -14.91 -2.38 12.96
N VAL A 258 -13.78 -2.32 13.63
CA VAL A 258 -13.28 -3.38 14.51
C VAL A 258 -13.07 -2.77 15.89
N VAL A 259 -13.89 -3.20 16.84
CA VAL A 259 -13.94 -2.64 18.19
C VAL A 259 -13.40 -3.64 19.18
N LYS A 260 -12.53 -3.18 20.07
CA LYS A 260 -12.03 -3.96 21.19
C LYS A 260 -13.05 -3.94 22.32
N ASP A 261 -13.43 -5.12 22.81
CA ASP A 261 -14.35 -5.34 23.94
C ASP A 261 -13.60 -6.19 24.97
N GLY A 262 -13.00 -5.55 25.98
CA GLY A 262 -12.08 -6.21 26.90
C GLY A 262 -10.83 -6.77 26.19
N SER A 263 -10.66 -8.08 26.22
CA SER A 263 -9.54 -8.79 25.57
C SER A 263 -9.87 -9.31 24.16
N THR A 264 -11.11 -9.16 23.70
CA THR A 264 -11.55 -9.63 22.38
C THR A 264 -11.83 -8.48 21.43
N TYR A 265 -11.90 -8.79 20.14
CA TYR A 265 -12.28 -7.85 19.10
C TYR A 265 -13.56 -8.35 18.43
N HIS A 266 -14.43 -7.42 18.05
CA HIS A 266 -15.63 -7.69 17.27
C HIS A 266 -15.70 -6.72 16.09
N ALA A 267 -16.16 -7.21 14.95
CA ALA A 267 -16.45 -6.35 13.81
C ALA A 267 -17.86 -5.74 13.99
N LEU A 268 -18.11 -4.59 13.39
CA LEU A 268 -19.43 -4.00 13.26
C LEU A 268 -19.80 -3.90 11.78
N SER A 269 -21.04 -4.25 11.44
CA SER A 269 -21.62 -3.96 10.13
C SER A 269 -21.71 -2.44 9.92
N PRO A 270 -21.95 -1.97 8.68
CA PRO A 270 -22.28 -0.57 8.42
C PRO A 270 -23.48 -0.05 9.24
N SER A 271 -24.45 -0.92 9.55
CA SER A 271 -25.59 -0.62 10.41
C SER A 271 -25.28 -0.65 11.93
N GLY A 272 -24.04 -0.95 12.33
CA GLY A 272 -23.61 -1.03 13.72
C GLY A 272 -23.88 -2.37 14.41
N GLN A 273 -24.37 -3.38 13.71
CA GLN A 273 -24.59 -4.71 14.25
C GLN A 273 -23.26 -5.40 14.54
N LYS A 274 -23.11 -6.01 15.73
CA LYS A 274 -21.94 -6.84 16.06
C LYS A 274 -21.85 -8.05 15.14
N ILE A 275 -20.69 -8.23 14.50
CA ILE A 275 -20.31 -9.38 13.69
C ILE A 275 -19.14 -10.08 14.40
N ALA A 276 -19.31 -11.36 14.72
CA ALA A 276 -18.25 -12.13 15.34
C ALA A 276 -17.08 -12.32 14.36
N ILE A 277 -15.87 -12.03 14.82
CA ILE A 277 -14.64 -12.38 14.13
C ILE A 277 -14.38 -13.85 14.46
N GLN A 278 -14.46 -14.72 13.46
CA GLN A 278 -14.31 -16.15 13.66
C GLN A 278 -12.85 -16.49 13.92
N SER A 279 -12.60 -17.04 15.10
CA SER A 279 -11.38 -17.76 15.44
C SER A 279 -11.74 -19.21 15.67
N THR A 280 -10.98 -20.13 15.07
CA THR A 280 -11.08 -21.56 15.40
C THR A 280 -9.74 -22.03 15.88
N ASP A 281 -9.73 -22.76 16.99
CA ASP A 281 -8.59 -23.55 17.40
C ASP A 281 -8.72 -24.93 16.75
N TYR A 282 -7.70 -25.36 16.02
CA TYR A 282 -7.64 -26.71 15.51
C TYR A 282 -6.94 -27.59 16.54
N ASP A 283 -7.73 -28.44 17.19
CA ASP A 283 -7.19 -29.50 18.07
C ASP A 283 -6.57 -30.58 17.20
N PHE A 284 -5.28 -30.46 16.93
CA PHE A 284 -4.58 -31.45 16.10
C PHE A 284 -4.39 -32.81 16.78
N THR A 285 -4.80 -32.99 18.05
CA THR A 285 -4.92 -34.32 18.65
C THR A 285 -6.17 -35.07 18.17
N LYS A 286 -7.17 -34.33 17.67
CA LYS A 286 -8.46 -34.85 17.17
C LYS A 286 -8.64 -34.73 15.65
N SER A 287 -7.78 -33.97 14.98
CA SER A 287 -7.90 -33.69 13.54
C SER A 287 -6.53 -33.66 12.88
N LYS A 288 -6.40 -34.23 11.69
CA LYS A 288 -5.14 -34.25 10.93
C LYS A 288 -5.15 -33.17 9.86
N VAL A 289 -4.03 -32.49 9.67
CA VAL A 289 -3.83 -31.60 8.51
C VAL A 289 -3.25 -32.42 7.36
N ARG A 290 -3.93 -32.38 6.21
CA ARG A 290 -3.41 -32.89 4.94
C ARG A 290 -2.89 -31.71 4.14
N ALA A 291 -1.58 -31.66 3.92
CA ALA A 291 -0.93 -30.67 3.08
C ALA A 291 -0.11 -31.42 2.00
N PHE A 292 -0.20 -30.94 0.77
CA PHE A 292 0.58 -31.46 -0.36
C PHE A 292 1.75 -30.51 -0.60
N PHE A 293 2.96 -31.06 -0.59
CA PHE A 293 4.17 -30.32 -0.93
C PHE A 293 4.84 -31.04 -2.10
N TYR A 294 5.39 -30.27 -3.03
CA TYR A 294 6.33 -30.81 -4.00
C TYR A 294 7.62 -31.23 -3.30
N GLU A 295 8.29 -32.24 -3.84
CA GLU A 295 9.60 -32.69 -3.37
C GLU A 295 10.56 -31.49 -3.28
N TYR A 296 11.28 -31.34 -2.16
CA TYR A 296 12.20 -30.22 -1.86
C TYR A 296 11.55 -28.85 -1.54
N TRP A 297 10.22 -28.72 -1.52
CA TRP A 297 9.54 -27.44 -1.24
C TRP A 297 9.03 -27.31 0.20
N CYS A 298 9.15 -28.37 1.01
CA CYS A 298 8.83 -28.37 2.44
C CYS A 298 10.12 -28.42 3.26
N GLY A 299 10.40 -27.35 4.02
CA GLY A 299 11.55 -27.33 4.92
C GLY A 299 11.42 -28.33 6.07
N ASP A 300 12.54 -28.83 6.57
CA ASP A 300 12.62 -29.84 7.63
C ASP A 300 11.76 -29.49 8.86
N ALA A 301 11.71 -28.22 9.26
CA ALA A 301 10.92 -27.75 10.39
C ALA A 301 9.39 -27.96 10.19
N VAL A 302 8.86 -27.73 8.99
CA VAL A 302 7.44 -27.94 8.69
C VAL A 302 7.13 -29.44 8.68
N ARG A 303 8.03 -30.23 8.08
CA ARG A 303 7.94 -31.70 8.08
C ARG A 303 7.93 -32.26 9.50
N ASP A 304 8.83 -31.82 10.37
CA ASP A 304 8.94 -32.30 11.76
C ASP A 304 7.71 -31.94 12.60
N VAL A 305 7.16 -30.75 12.40
CA VAL A 305 5.91 -30.33 13.04
C VAL A 305 4.75 -31.22 12.59
N ILE A 306 4.60 -31.50 11.29
CA ILE A 306 3.55 -32.38 10.77
C ILE A 306 3.70 -33.82 11.28
N ASN A 307 4.91 -34.36 11.31
CA ASN A 307 5.21 -35.69 11.84
C ASN A 307 4.84 -35.81 13.33
N ARG A 308 5.24 -34.80 14.13
CA ARG A 308 4.92 -34.74 15.56
C ARG A 308 3.41 -34.64 15.80
N ILE A 309 2.72 -33.84 15.00
CA ILE A 309 1.29 -33.58 15.16
C ILE A 309 0.43 -34.78 14.73
N ASN A 310 0.70 -35.37 13.57
CA ASN A 310 -0.14 -36.42 13.02
C ASN A 310 0.20 -37.82 13.55
N GLY A 311 1.28 -37.96 14.34
CA GLY A 311 1.82 -39.25 14.78
C GLY A 311 2.26 -40.16 13.62
N ALA A 312 2.40 -39.59 12.41
CA ALA A 312 2.73 -40.32 11.20
C ALA A 312 4.24 -40.57 11.16
N LYS A 313 4.64 -41.84 11.10
CA LYS A 313 6.02 -42.20 10.77
C LYS A 313 6.21 -41.99 9.28
N TYR A 314 7.16 -41.15 8.93
CA TYR A 314 7.69 -41.02 7.57
C TYR A 314 8.12 -42.40 7.06
N GLN A 315 7.68 -42.78 5.86
CA GLN A 315 8.16 -43.95 5.15
C GLN A 315 8.76 -43.49 3.83
N SER A 316 10.04 -43.81 3.63
CA SER A 316 10.66 -43.72 2.30
C SER A 316 9.97 -44.70 1.38
N GLY A 317 9.50 -44.22 0.22
CA GLY A 317 8.92 -45.08 -0.80
C GLY A 317 9.97 -46.02 -1.41
N PRO A 318 9.54 -46.97 -2.25
CA PRO A 318 10.43 -47.98 -2.82
C PRO A 318 11.47 -47.42 -3.79
N ASN A 319 11.29 -46.17 -4.27
CA ASN A 319 12.22 -45.48 -5.15
C ASN A 319 12.70 -44.15 -4.52
N ALA A 320 13.92 -43.73 -4.88
CA ALA A 320 14.44 -42.41 -4.50
C ALA A 320 13.48 -41.31 -5.01
N GLY A 321 13.04 -40.44 -4.10
CA GLY A 321 12.07 -39.36 -4.36
C GLY A 321 10.59 -39.69 -4.14
N GLN A 322 10.25 -40.92 -3.69
CA GLN A 322 8.88 -41.30 -3.37
C GLN A 322 8.56 -41.24 -1.88
N ASP A 323 8.83 -40.13 -1.23
CA ASP A 323 8.46 -39.97 0.17
C ASP A 323 6.98 -39.57 0.32
N SER A 324 6.23 -40.27 1.17
CA SER A 324 4.83 -39.96 1.42
C SER A 324 4.48 -39.96 2.91
N ILE A 325 3.53 -39.10 3.29
CA ILE A 325 2.94 -39.06 4.62
C ILE A 325 1.59 -39.78 4.52
N VAL A 326 1.40 -40.82 5.33
CA VAL A 326 0.21 -41.70 5.27
C VAL A 326 -1.09 -40.93 5.56
N GLY A 327 -1.99 -40.95 4.57
CA GLY A 327 -3.40 -40.64 4.68
C GLY A 327 -4.10 -40.88 3.35
N ASP A 328 -4.61 -42.10 3.17
CA ASP A 328 -5.42 -42.65 2.06
C ASP A 328 -5.06 -42.25 0.62
N ILE A 329 -4.39 -43.21 -0.04
CA ILE A 329 -4.25 -43.30 -1.49
C ILE A 329 -5.61 -43.75 -2.05
N LEU A 330 -6.23 -42.90 -2.87
CA LEU A 330 -7.24 -43.34 -3.83
C LEU A 330 -6.83 -42.83 -5.22
N ASN A 331 -6.47 -43.81 -6.04
CA ASN A 331 -6.20 -43.83 -7.48
C ASN A 331 -5.88 -42.51 -8.20
N ASP A 332 -4.62 -42.46 -8.64
CA ASP A 332 -4.19 -41.79 -9.85
C ASP A 332 -5.04 -42.25 -11.05
N TYR A 333 -5.55 -41.29 -11.83
CA TYR A 333 -6.17 -41.55 -13.12
C TYR A 333 -5.57 -40.62 -14.17
N TYR A 334 -4.25 -40.68 -14.33
CA TYR A 334 -3.54 -40.30 -15.56
C TYR A 334 -2.42 -41.31 -15.82
N THR A 335 -2.67 -42.45 -16.47
CA THR A 335 -2.90 -42.57 -17.93
C THR A 335 -3.93 -41.64 -18.55
#